data_AF-A0A0S6W9C3-F1
#
_entry.id   AF-A0A0S6W9C3-F1
#
_cell.length_a   1.000
_cell.length_b   1.000
_cell.length_c   1.000
_cell.angle_alpha   90.00
_cell.angle_beta   90.00
_cell.angle_gamma   90.00
#
_symmetry.space_group_name_H-M   'P 1'
#
loop_
_entity.id
_entity.type
_entity.pdbx_description
1 polymer ?
#
loop_
_entity_poly.entity_id
_entity_poly.type
_entity_poly.pdbx_seq_one_letter_code
_entity_poly.pdbx_strand_id
1 'polypeptide(L)'
;MTTGTLLVILGVLCLGVGIYLILYIRTLKDERAIISEMKQDFAEQRVVLSNLLQTSFADTAERIARSSGNLRQEVTDRLSEEFLQIQERIDNQLTRGRKEARYVQVKTSQQLEGRLQHLEAATREQLERIRGNMDERLSTIGQNVQAKLDENMQEGFKHYEKVQEYLKSAEMQLQAVGAVGMSLNELNSLLKLPHLRGGFGEATLERLLQDFLPAHLFELQSTIDGAGRVDVLVKFPKASLPIDSKFPREQVLHLFESSDPKKLTEARQILKKVLRMEAKRISKYIRPDAGTMNMAIMFLPSEILYFELIRDEHLWQDLGKMQVFPASPNTLAIMLRSIAIAHDYYEMAASVEKTIESLQKAQRHFALFEKKFDAIGQGLESAREAYQVANTHLNRYSGSVVRLTGNQLENKEQASSSI
;
A
#
# COMPACT_ATOMS: atom_id res chain seq x y z
N MET A 1 28.95 84.30 -144.63
CA MET A 1 28.71 84.40 -143.18
C MET A 1 30.04 84.22 -142.49
N THR A 2 30.46 85.24 -141.75
CA THR A 2 31.82 85.41 -141.22
C THR A 2 32.12 84.42 -140.10
N THR A 3 33.30 83.81 -140.15
CA THR A 3 33.88 82.90 -139.15
C THR A 3 33.92 83.46 -137.72
N GLY A 4 33.78 84.77 -137.54
CA GLY A 4 33.78 85.42 -136.23
C GLY A 4 32.54 85.16 -135.36
N THR A 5 31.35 84.94 -135.93
CA THR A 5 30.13 84.78 -135.11
C THR A 5 29.97 83.39 -134.51
N LEU A 6 30.51 82.35 -135.16
CA LEU A 6 30.45 80.97 -134.66
C LEU A 6 31.32 80.74 -133.42
N LEU A 7 32.50 81.40 -133.37
CA LEU A 7 33.46 81.31 -132.26
C LEU A 7 32.91 81.94 -130.98
N VAL A 8 32.17 83.04 -131.10
CA VAL A 8 31.59 83.73 -129.93
C VAL A 8 30.47 82.89 -129.31
N ILE A 9 29.61 82.28 -130.13
CA ILE A 9 28.52 81.42 -129.63
C ILE A 9 29.08 80.17 -128.95
N LEU A 10 30.11 79.55 -129.53
CA LEU A 10 30.77 78.38 -128.94
C LEU A 10 31.44 78.72 -127.60
N GLY A 11 32.08 79.89 -127.49
CA GLY A 11 32.70 80.38 -126.26
C GLY A 11 31.70 80.61 -125.13
N VAL A 12 30.54 81.21 -125.44
CA VAL A 12 29.47 81.43 -124.45
C VAL A 12 28.85 80.12 -124.00
N LEU A 13 28.68 79.16 -124.90
CA LEU A 13 28.08 77.85 -124.58
C LEU A 13 29.03 76.99 -123.73
N CYS A 14 30.34 77.00 -124.01
CA CYS A 14 31.35 76.36 -123.16
C CYS A 14 31.44 77.00 -121.77
N LEU A 15 31.33 78.33 -121.67
CA LEU A 15 31.27 79.02 -120.37
C LEU A 15 29.99 78.65 -119.59
N GLY A 16 28.84 78.60 -120.26
CA GLY A 16 27.57 78.21 -119.65
C GLY A 16 27.61 76.77 -119.11
N VAL A 17 28.15 75.83 -119.88
CA VAL A 17 28.31 74.43 -119.45
C VAL A 17 29.31 74.31 -118.31
N GLY A 18 30.43 75.06 -118.37
CA GLY A 18 31.42 75.09 -117.30
C GLY A 18 30.86 75.60 -115.97
N ILE A 19 30.08 76.69 -116.00
CA ILE A 19 29.43 77.24 -114.81
C ILE A 19 28.38 76.26 -114.26
N TYR A 20 27.59 75.63 -115.12
CA TYR A 20 26.59 74.63 -114.71
C TYR A 20 27.25 73.42 -114.03
N LEU A 21 28.34 72.89 -114.59
CA LEU A 21 29.10 71.77 -114.02
C LEU A 21 29.72 72.13 -112.67
N ILE A 22 30.25 73.35 -112.52
CA ILE A 22 30.81 73.83 -111.25
C ILE A 22 29.73 73.95 -110.19
N LEU A 23 28.56 74.49 -110.53
CA LEU A 23 27.43 74.60 -109.61
C LEU A 23 26.88 73.22 -109.22
N TYR A 24 26.78 72.29 -110.18
CA TYR A 24 26.33 70.92 -109.95
C TYR A 24 27.29 70.10 -109.07
N ILE A 25 28.61 70.27 -109.25
CA ILE A 25 29.62 69.63 -108.40
C ILE A 25 29.59 70.23 -106.98
N ARG A 26 29.30 71.53 -106.84
CA ARG A 26 29.18 72.18 -105.53
C ARG A 26 27.98 71.66 -104.74
N THR A 27 26.80 71.57 -105.34
CA THR A 27 25.60 71.04 -104.68
C THR A 27 25.76 69.57 -104.26
N LEU A 28 26.42 68.75 -105.08
CA LEU A 28 26.74 67.36 -104.71
C LEU A 28 27.76 67.25 -103.56
N LYS A 29 28.60 68.26 -103.36
CA LYS A 29 29.58 68.30 -102.26
C LYS A 29 28.93 68.68 -100.93
N ASP A 30 27.96 69.61 -100.96
CA ASP A 30 27.19 70.01 -99.79
C ASP A 30 26.26 68.89 -99.29
N GLU A 31 25.59 68.14 -100.17
CA GLU A 31 24.78 66.99 -99.76
C GLU A 31 25.61 65.89 -99.06
N ARG A 32 26.83 65.63 -99.54
CA ARG A 32 27.70 64.63 -98.93
C ARG A 32 28.22 65.06 -97.56
N ALA A 33 28.50 66.35 -97.38
CA ALA A 33 28.94 66.90 -96.09
C ALA A 33 27.85 66.76 -95.01
N ILE A 34 26.59 67.08 -95.36
CA ILE A 34 25.45 66.97 -94.45
C ILE A 34 25.20 65.51 -94.05
N ILE A 35 25.28 64.58 -95.00
CA ILE A 35 25.10 63.14 -94.72
C ILE A 35 26.23 62.60 -93.84
N SER A 36 27.47 63.10 -93.98
CA SER A 36 28.58 62.68 -93.12
C SER A 36 28.45 63.20 -91.69
N GLU A 37 28.05 64.46 -91.49
CA GLU A 37 27.80 65.01 -90.14
C GLU A 37 26.66 64.27 -89.43
N MET A 38 25.54 64.04 -90.12
CA MET A 38 24.43 63.26 -89.55
C MET A 38 24.86 61.85 -89.15
N LYS A 39 25.67 61.16 -89.96
CA LYS A 39 26.17 59.82 -89.61
C LYS A 39 27.10 59.83 -88.41
N GLN A 40 27.88 60.89 -88.24
CA GLN A 40 28.81 61.03 -87.13
C GLN A 40 28.06 61.31 -85.82
N ASP A 41 27.07 62.20 -85.83
CA ASP A 41 26.19 62.47 -84.68
C ASP A 41 25.40 61.24 -84.24
N PHE A 42 24.85 60.47 -85.20
CA PHE A 42 24.16 59.22 -84.90
C PHE A 42 25.10 58.14 -84.35
N ALA A 43 26.36 58.09 -84.79
CA ALA A 43 27.34 57.16 -84.25
C ALA A 43 27.72 57.54 -82.81
N GLU A 44 27.90 58.82 -82.53
CA GLU A 44 28.26 59.34 -81.20
C GLU A 44 27.11 59.13 -80.20
N GLN A 45 25.86 59.41 -80.59
CA GLN A 45 24.69 59.15 -79.76
C GLN A 45 24.50 57.65 -79.45
N ARG A 46 24.80 56.74 -80.39
CA ARG A 46 24.71 55.29 -80.14
C ARG A 46 25.74 54.78 -79.14
N VAL A 47 26.96 55.33 -79.19
CA VAL A 47 28.03 54.96 -78.24
C VAL A 47 27.71 55.47 -76.83
N VAL A 48 27.19 56.70 -76.70
CA VAL A 48 26.77 57.23 -75.40
C VAL A 48 25.62 56.41 -74.82
N LEU A 49 24.61 56.06 -75.63
CA LEU A 49 23.47 55.27 -75.18
C LEU A 49 23.87 53.84 -74.78
N SER A 50 24.78 53.19 -75.51
CA SER A 50 25.25 51.85 -75.15
C SER A 50 26.03 51.85 -73.84
N ASN A 51 26.89 52.86 -73.64
CA ASN A 51 27.66 52.99 -72.41
C ASN A 51 26.73 53.24 -71.23
N LEU A 52 25.75 54.15 -71.35
CA LEU A 52 24.82 54.47 -70.26
C LEU A 52 23.95 53.27 -69.86
N LEU A 53 23.51 52.47 -70.84
CA LEU A 53 22.79 51.22 -70.59
C LEU A 53 23.70 50.18 -69.91
N GLN A 54 24.93 49.97 -70.39
CA GLN A 54 25.86 49.01 -69.76
C GLN A 54 26.16 49.38 -68.30
N THR A 55 26.40 50.66 -68.00
CA THR A 55 26.67 51.10 -66.63
C THR A 55 25.44 50.93 -65.74
N SER A 56 24.24 51.21 -66.26
CA SER A 56 22.98 51.02 -65.54
C SER A 56 22.70 49.52 -65.27
N PHE A 57 22.98 48.64 -66.24
CA PHE A 57 22.84 47.19 -66.06
C PHE A 57 23.86 46.63 -65.08
N ALA A 58 25.10 47.15 -65.07
CA ALA A 58 26.12 46.76 -64.10
C ALA A 58 25.72 47.18 -62.67
N ASP A 59 25.26 48.42 -62.47
CA ASP A 59 24.84 48.92 -61.15
C ASP A 59 23.59 48.18 -60.63
N THR A 60 22.63 47.85 -61.50
CA THR A 60 21.44 47.07 -61.11
C THR A 60 21.79 45.61 -60.80
N ALA A 61 22.66 44.97 -61.58
CA ALA A 61 23.15 43.62 -61.29
C ALA A 61 23.92 43.57 -59.96
N GLU A 62 24.76 44.57 -59.68
CA GLU A 62 25.53 44.67 -58.45
C GLU A 62 24.62 44.88 -57.22
N ARG A 63 23.59 45.74 -57.34
CA ARG A 63 22.59 45.94 -56.26
C ARG A 63 21.78 44.69 -55.97
N ILE A 64 21.38 43.94 -57.01
CA ILE A 64 20.63 42.70 -56.85
C ILE A 64 21.50 41.61 -56.19
N ALA A 65 22.77 41.48 -56.59
CA ALA A 65 23.71 40.53 -56.00
C ALA A 65 23.97 40.83 -54.52
N ARG A 66 24.21 42.10 -54.17
CA ARG A 66 24.43 42.53 -52.77
C ARG A 66 23.17 42.36 -51.91
N SER A 67 22.00 42.71 -52.45
CA SER A 67 20.72 42.57 -51.73
C SER A 67 20.38 41.10 -51.44
N SER A 68 20.61 40.20 -52.39
CA SER A 68 20.33 38.77 -52.20
C SER A 68 21.31 38.11 -51.24
N GLY A 69 22.60 38.46 -51.29
CA GLY A 69 23.62 37.97 -50.36
C GLY A 69 23.35 38.38 -48.91
N ASN A 70 23.04 39.66 -48.68
CA ASN A 70 22.77 40.19 -47.34
C ASN A 70 21.50 39.57 -46.72
N LEU A 71 20.44 39.39 -47.50
CA LEU A 71 19.18 38.83 -47.00
C LEU A 71 19.32 37.35 -46.61
N ARG A 72 20.07 36.56 -47.38
CA ARG A 72 20.33 35.16 -47.07
C ARG A 72 21.13 35.01 -45.78
N GLN A 73 22.10 35.89 -45.58
CA GLN A 73 22.96 35.88 -44.41
C GLN A 73 22.19 36.31 -43.15
N GLU A 74 21.39 37.39 -43.23
CA GLU A 74 20.56 37.86 -42.13
C GLU A 74 19.50 36.82 -41.70
N VAL A 75 18.88 36.13 -42.66
CA VAL A 75 17.91 35.06 -42.36
C VAL A 75 18.59 33.84 -41.72
N THR A 76 19.80 33.47 -42.18
CA THR A 76 20.54 32.33 -41.63
C THR A 76 21.05 32.61 -40.22
N ASP A 77 21.54 33.82 -39.97
CA ASP A 77 22.02 34.24 -38.67
C ASP A 77 20.86 34.31 -37.66
N ARG A 78 19.73 34.93 -38.01
CA ARG A 78 18.55 34.97 -37.14
C ARG A 78 17.97 33.60 -36.85
N LEU A 79 17.89 32.72 -37.86
CA LEU A 79 17.39 31.35 -37.66
C LEU A 79 18.33 30.54 -36.74
N SER A 80 19.65 30.70 -36.90
CA SER A 80 20.63 30.03 -36.04
C SER A 80 20.57 30.54 -34.60
N GLU A 81 20.40 31.84 -34.42
CA GLU A 81 20.28 32.48 -33.12
C GLU A 81 18.98 32.08 -32.39
N GLU A 82 17.84 32.06 -33.08
CA GLU A 82 16.59 31.54 -32.52
C GLU A 82 16.66 30.04 -32.19
N PHE A 83 17.33 29.23 -33.03
CA PHE A 83 17.47 27.79 -32.76
C PHE A 83 18.30 27.53 -31.51
N LEU A 84 19.40 28.28 -31.31
CA LEU A 84 20.23 28.21 -30.11
C LEU A 84 19.41 28.61 -28.87
N GLN A 85 18.61 29.66 -28.95
CA GLN A 85 17.75 30.09 -27.84
C GLN A 85 16.66 29.07 -27.52
N ILE A 86 16.04 28.45 -28.52
CA ILE A 86 15.02 27.39 -28.32
C ILE A 86 15.67 26.17 -27.68
N GLN A 87 16.85 25.76 -28.16
CA GLN A 87 17.59 24.63 -27.63
C GLN A 87 17.99 24.86 -26.17
N GLU A 88 18.48 26.07 -25.84
CA GLU A 88 18.83 26.45 -24.47
C GLU A 88 17.60 26.48 -23.54
N ARG A 89 16.45 26.98 -24.02
CA ARG A 89 15.19 26.96 -23.25
C ARG A 89 14.71 25.54 -22.98
N ILE A 90 14.76 24.65 -23.98
CA ILE A 90 14.34 23.25 -23.83
C ILE A 90 15.27 22.52 -22.87
N ASP A 91 16.58 22.70 -22.98
CA ASP A 91 17.55 22.03 -22.09
C ASP A 91 17.40 22.51 -20.64
N ASN A 92 17.18 23.82 -20.45
CA ASN A 92 16.88 24.39 -19.14
C ASN A 92 15.55 23.89 -18.56
N GLN A 93 14.49 23.79 -19.37
CA GLN A 93 13.20 23.25 -18.93
C GLN A 93 13.27 21.76 -18.57
N LEU A 94 13.94 20.94 -19.38
CA LEU A 94 14.14 19.52 -19.11
C LEU A 94 14.98 19.30 -17.84
N THR A 95 16.03 20.10 -17.65
CA THR A 95 16.89 20.02 -16.47
C THR A 95 16.14 20.43 -15.19
N ARG A 96 15.32 21.49 -15.26
CA ARG A 96 14.45 21.89 -14.14
C ARG A 96 13.38 20.85 -13.83
N GLY A 97 12.66 20.37 -14.85
CA GLY A 97 11.63 19.34 -14.69
C GLY A 97 12.17 18.04 -14.10
N ARG A 98 13.40 17.62 -14.46
CA ARG A 98 14.06 16.45 -13.84
C ARG A 98 14.48 16.70 -12.41
N LYS A 99 15.01 17.87 -12.08
CA LYS A 99 15.36 18.22 -10.69
C LYS A 99 14.12 18.23 -9.80
N GLU A 100 13.02 18.80 -10.30
CA GLU A 100 11.73 18.80 -9.60
C GLU A 100 11.16 17.39 -9.48
N ALA A 101 11.15 16.59 -10.55
CA ALA A 101 10.69 15.20 -10.50
C ALA A 101 11.51 14.35 -9.52
N ARG A 102 12.84 14.46 -9.55
CA ARG A 102 13.74 13.75 -8.63
C ARG A 102 13.58 14.23 -7.19
N TYR A 103 13.40 15.53 -6.98
CA TYR A 103 13.12 16.11 -5.66
C TYR A 103 11.79 15.59 -5.10
N VAL A 104 10.73 15.62 -5.90
CA VAL A 104 9.41 15.09 -5.51
C VAL A 104 9.50 13.59 -5.24
N GLN A 105 10.19 12.81 -6.08
CA GLN A 105 10.38 11.37 -5.90
C GLN A 105 11.10 11.05 -4.58
N VAL A 106 12.25 11.68 -4.30
CA VAL A 106 13.01 11.45 -3.07
C VAL A 106 12.19 11.85 -1.85
N LYS A 107 11.49 12.99 -1.91
CA LYS A 107 10.64 13.47 -0.82
C LYS A 107 9.45 12.54 -0.57
N THR A 108 8.80 12.04 -1.61
CA THR A 108 7.70 11.09 -1.50
C THR A 108 8.20 9.73 -0.99
N SER A 109 9.35 9.23 -1.46
CA SER A 109 9.94 7.98 -0.97
C SER A 109 10.28 8.07 0.52
N GLN A 110 10.96 9.15 0.94
CA GLN A 110 11.28 9.41 2.36
C GLN A 110 10.02 9.54 3.23
N GLN A 111 8.98 10.22 2.74
CA GLN A 111 7.71 10.31 3.48
C GLN A 111 7.01 8.95 3.60
N LEU A 112 7.07 8.12 2.56
CA LEU A 112 6.45 6.80 2.58
C LEU A 112 7.21 5.86 3.52
N GLU A 113 8.54 5.86 3.44
CA GLU A 113 9.41 5.10 4.33
C GLU A 113 9.21 5.50 5.80
N GLY A 114 9.16 6.81 6.08
CA GLY A 114 8.86 7.31 7.42
C GLY A 114 7.47 6.91 7.91
N ARG A 115 6.44 6.91 7.04
CA ARG A 115 5.09 6.43 7.40
C ARG A 115 5.06 4.93 7.66
N LEU A 116 5.78 4.13 6.89
CA LEU A 116 5.88 2.69 7.08
C LEU A 116 6.61 2.35 8.39
N GLN A 117 7.72 3.03 8.67
CA GLN A 117 8.44 2.88 9.96
C GLN A 117 7.56 3.31 11.14
N HIS A 118 6.82 4.40 11.01
CA HIS A 118 5.89 4.84 12.06
C HIS A 118 4.75 3.84 12.26
N LEU A 119 4.20 3.25 11.19
CA LEU A 119 3.17 2.22 11.29
C LEU A 119 3.71 0.94 11.95
N GLU A 120 4.93 0.53 11.60
CA GLU A 120 5.60 -0.61 12.25
C GLU A 120 5.85 -0.35 13.74
N ALA A 121 6.33 0.84 14.10
CA ALA A 121 6.52 1.23 15.49
C ALA A 121 5.19 1.29 16.27
N ALA A 122 4.15 1.89 15.69
CA ALA A 122 2.83 2.01 16.32
C ALA A 122 2.14 0.66 16.51
N THR A 123 2.27 -0.27 15.54
CA THR A 123 1.72 -1.62 15.66
C THR A 123 2.46 -2.44 16.73
N ARG A 124 3.79 -2.31 16.82
CA ARG A 124 4.58 -2.94 17.88
C ARG A 124 4.24 -2.38 19.25
N GLU A 125 4.08 -1.07 19.37
CA GLU A 125 3.66 -0.41 20.61
C GLU A 125 2.25 -0.86 21.02
N GLN A 126 1.30 -0.95 20.07
CA GLN A 126 -0.03 -1.47 20.34
C GLN A 126 0.01 -2.93 20.83
N LEU A 127 0.86 -3.79 20.26
CA LEU A 127 1.03 -5.17 20.76
C LEU A 127 1.55 -5.21 22.20
N GLU A 128 2.56 -4.41 22.53
CA GLU A 128 3.09 -4.34 23.89
C GLU A 128 2.06 -3.76 24.87
N ARG A 129 1.27 -2.76 24.46
CA ARG A 129 0.14 -2.26 25.26
C ARG A 129 -0.94 -3.32 25.43
N ILE A 130 -1.25 -4.11 24.40
CA ILE A 130 -2.23 -5.20 24.47
C ILE A 130 -1.74 -6.27 25.46
N ARG A 131 -0.46 -6.66 25.39
CA ARG A 131 0.16 -7.58 26.34
C ARG A 131 0.10 -7.06 27.78
N GLY A 132 0.52 -5.81 28.01
CA GLY A 132 0.45 -5.19 29.34
C GLY A 132 -0.97 -5.12 29.88
N ASN A 133 -1.93 -4.69 29.07
CA ASN A 133 -3.34 -4.65 29.45
C ASN A 133 -3.92 -6.05 29.72
N MET A 134 -3.44 -7.07 29.00
CA MET A 134 -3.82 -8.47 29.21
C MET A 134 -3.29 -8.98 30.55
N ASP A 135 -2.02 -8.75 30.86
CA ASP A 135 -1.44 -9.13 32.15
C ASP A 135 -2.15 -8.43 33.31
N GLU A 136 -2.44 -7.13 33.18
CA GLU A 136 -3.19 -6.37 34.17
C GLU A 136 -4.63 -6.88 34.32
N ARG A 137 -5.34 -7.15 33.22
CA ARG A 137 -6.71 -7.68 33.27
C ARG A 137 -6.74 -9.11 33.81
N LEU A 138 -5.81 -9.97 33.45
CA LEU A 138 -5.70 -11.33 33.98
C LEU A 138 -5.37 -11.30 35.47
N SER A 139 -4.47 -10.41 35.90
CA SER A 139 -4.20 -10.18 37.32
C SER A 139 -5.43 -9.66 38.06
N THR A 140 -6.14 -8.68 37.48
CA THR A 140 -7.37 -8.10 38.06
C THR A 140 -8.49 -9.13 38.12
N ILE A 141 -8.64 -9.95 37.08
CA ILE A 141 -9.57 -11.08 37.09
C ILE A 141 -9.13 -12.06 38.17
N GLY A 142 -7.86 -12.49 38.23
CA GLY A 142 -7.36 -13.36 39.29
C GLY A 142 -7.64 -12.83 40.70
N GLN A 143 -7.46 -11.53 40.93
CA GLN A 143 -7.78 -10.86 42.19
C GLN A 143 -9.29 -10.78 42.45
N ASN A 144 -10.09 -10.39 41.46
CA ASN A 144 -11.56 -10.32 41.59
C ASN A 144 -12.17 -11.71 41.78
N VAL A 145 -11.55 -12.73 41.18
CA VAL A 145 -11.92 -14.13 41.31
C VAL A 145 -11.58 -14.61 42.69
N GLN A 146 -10.37 -14.32 43.19
CA GLN A 146 -10.00 -14.64 44.56
C GLN A 146 -10.93 -13.92 45.54
N ALA A 147 -11.18 -12.62 45.36
CA ALA A 147 -12.07 -11.83 46.21
C ALA A 147 -13.52 -12.32 46.16
N LYS A 148 -14.06 -12.63 44.97
CA LYS A 148 -15.40 -13.20 44.82
C LYS A 148 -15.48 -14.64 45.32
N LEU A 149 -14.42 -15.42 45.21
CA LEU A 149 -14.33 -16.75 45.81
C LEU A 149 -14.35 -16.63 47.33
N ASP A 150 -13.57 -15.72 47.91
CA ASP A 150 -13.53 -15.46 49.34
C ASP A 150 -14.87 -14.91 49.85
N GLU A 151 -15.51 -14.02 49.10
CA GLU A 151 -16.85 -13.47 49.39
C GLU A 151 -17.93 -14.55 49.27
N ASN A 152 -17.97 -15.31 48.17
CA ASN A 152 -18.89 -16.43 48.00
C ASN A 152 -18.62 -17.55 49.02
N MET A 153 -17.38 -17.75 49.44
CA MET A 153 -17.02 -18.65 50.55
C MET A 153 -17.61 -18.12 51.85
N GLN A 154 -17.40 -16.85 52.19
CA GLN A 154 -17.98 -16.26 53.40
C GLN A 154 -19.51 -16.24 53.38
N GLU A 155 -20.14 -15.89 52.26
CA GLU A 155 -21.59 -15.92 52.10
C GLU A 155 -22.15 -17.33 52.09
N GLY A 156 -21.45 -18.26 51.45
CA GLY A 156 -21.76 -19.69 51.45
C GLY A 156 -21.64 -20.28 52.85
N PHE A 157 -20.61 -19.92 53.62
CA PHE A 157 -20.46 -20.29 55.03
C PHE A 157 -21.56 -19.65 55.88
N LYS A 158 -21.89 -18.37 55.69
CA LYS A 158 -23.00 -17.70 56.40
C LYS A 158 -24.35 -18.30 56.06
N HIS A 159 -24.59 -18.67 54.79
CA HIS A 159 -25.81 -19.35 54.38
C HIS A 159 -25.85 -20.77 54.95
N TYR A 160 -24.75 -21.49 54.92
CA TYR A 160 -24.64 -22.81 55.54
C TYR A 160 -24.86 -22.75 57.05
N GLU A 161 -24.29 -21.77 57.74
CA GLU A 161 -24.45 -21.56 59.17
C GLU A 161 -25.90 -21.15 59.50
N LYS A 162 -26.50 -20.22 58.73
CA LYS A 162 -27.92 -19.87 58.86
C LYS A 162 -28.84 -21.05 58.58
N VAL A 163 -28.52 -21.90 57.60
CA VAL A 163 -29.29 -23.12 57.30
C VAL A 163 -29.16 -24.11 58.44
N GLN A 164 -27.96 -24.31 59.00
CA GLN A 164 -27.75 -25.13 60.19
C GLN A 164 -28.52 -24.56 61.41
N GLU A 165 -28.53 -23.25 61.59
CA GLU A 165 -29.24 -22.56 62.68
C GLU A 165 -30.77 -22.63 62.51
N TYR A 166 -31.27 -22.47 61.28
CA TYR A 166 -32.68 -22.69 60.94
C TYR A 166 -33.10 -24.15 61.11
N LEU A 167 -32.26 -25.11 60.69
CA LEU A 167 -32.52 -26.53 60.88
C LEU A 167 -32.53 -26.89 62.37
N LYS A 168 -31.62 -26.32 63.16
CA LYS A 168 -31.57 -26.49 64.61
C LYS A 168 -32.77 -25.83 65.31
N SER A 169 -33.23 -24.66 64.85
CA SER A 169 -34.42 -24.00 65.40
C SER A 169 -35.71 -24.72 64.99
N ALA A 170 -35.77 -25.25 63.77
CA ALA A 170 -36.85 -26.10 63.29
C ALA A 170 -36.89 -27.43 64.03
N GLU A 171 -35.74 -28.05 64.34
CA GLU A 171 -35.64 -29.25 65.18
C GLU A 171 -36.15 -28.97 66.61
N MET A 172 -35.80 -27.82 67.20
CA MET A 172 -36.35 -27.39 68.49
C MET A 172 -37.86 -27.11 68.43
N GLN A 173 -38.37 -26.50 67.34
CA GLN A 173 -39.81 -26.30 67.15
C GLN A 173 -40.57 -27.60 66.90
N LEU A 174 -39.97 -28.56 66.22
CA LEU A 174 -40.52 -29.91 66.01
C LEU A 174 -40.54 -30.74 67.30
N GLN A 175 -39.55 -30.56 68.18
CA GLN A 175 -39.60 -31.12 69.55
C GLN A 175 -40.69 -30.46 70.41
N ALA A 176 -40.99 -29.18 70.18
CA ALA A 176 -42.02 -28.44 70.91
C ALA A 176 -43.46 -28.67 70.39
N VAL A 177 -43.64 -29.08 69.14
CA VAL A 177 -44.96 -29.21 68.50
C VAL A 177 -45.06 -30.52 67.71
N GLY A 178 -45.38 -31.60 68.43
CA GLY A 178 -45.62 -32.94 67.88
C GLY A 178 -46.92 -33.11 67.07
N ALA A 179 -47.47 -32.05 66.46
CA ALA A 179 -48.66 -32.18 65.62
C ALA A 179 -48.80 -31.03 64.62
N VAL A 180 -49.19 -31.40 63.40
CA VAL A 180 -49.69 -30.59 62.27
C VAL A 180 -48.74 -30.59 61.06
N GLY A 181 -48.98 -31.58 60.20
CA GLY A 181 -48.55 -31.59 58.82
C GLY A 181 -49.39 -30.63 57.96
N MET A 182 -48.90 -30.41 56.74
CA MET A 182 -49.51 -29.58 55.67
C MET A 182 -49.07 -28.11 55.62
N SER A 183 -47.76 -27.91 55.49
CA SER A 183 -47.14 -26.76 54.78
C SER A 183 -45.65 -27.00 54.46
N LEU A 184 -45.08 -28.09 54.99
CA LEU A 184 -43.69 -28.50 54.78
C LEU A 184 -43.34 -29.01 53.38
N ASN A 185 -44.30 -29.25 52.47
CA ASN A 185 -43.98 -29.74 51.12
C ASN A 185 -43.50 -28.64 50.18
N GLU A 186 -43.91 -27.38 50.38
CA GLU A 186 -43.60 -26.26 49.48
C GLU A 186 -42.28 -25.56 49.86
N LEU A 187 -41.90 -25.58 51.15
CA LEU A 187 -40.56 -25.18 51.60
C LEU A 187 -39.51 -26.27 51.40
N ASN A 188 -39.89 -27.56 51.49
CA ASN A 188 -39.01 -28.66 51.12
C ASN A 188 -38.71 -28.67 49.61
N SER A 189 -39.61 -28.21 48.74
CA SER A 189 -39.30 -28.18 47.29
C SER A 189 -38.30 -27.09 46.89
N LEU A 190 -38.13 -26.05 47.72
CA LEU A 190 -37.16 -24.98 47.50
C LEU A 190 -35.79 -25.26 48.15
N LEU A 191 -35.75 -26.07 49.23
CA LEU A 191 -34.51 -26.45 49.93
C LEU A 191 -34.07 -27.90 49.71
N LYS A 192 -34.93 -28.79 49.21
CA LYS A 192 -34.50 -30.06 48.60
C LYS A 192 -34.23 -29.78 47.15
N LEU A 193 -32.94 -29.79 46.80
CA LEU A 193 -32.40 -30.05 45.47
C LEU A 193 -33.43 -30.73 44.55
N PRO A 194 -34.12 -30.02 43.65
CA PRO A 194 -35.06 -30.71 42.78
C PRO A 194 -34.34 -31.48 41.66
N HIS A 195 -33.00 -31.45 41.55
CA HIS A 195 -32.38 -31.66 40.24
C HIS A 195 -31.11 -32.54 40.13
N LEU A 196 -30.54 -33.17 41.16
CA LEU A 196 -29.37 -34.05 40.99
C LEU A 196 -29.69 -35.44 40.37
N ARG A 197 -30.53 -35.55 39.34
CA ARG A 197 -30.65 -36.84 38.60
C ARG A 197 -29.38 -37.06 37.76
N GLY A 198 -29.10 -38.31 37.37
CA GLY A 198 -28.02 -38.61 36.44
C GLY A 198 -28.14 -37.71 35.20
N GLY A 199 -27.10 -36.95 34.89
CA GLY A 199 -27.06 -35.97 33.81
C GLY A 199 -27.25 -34.49 34.20
N PHE A 200 -27.60 -34.14 35.44
CA PHE A 200 -27.73 -32.71 35.82
C PHE A 200 -26.39 -31.98 35.92
N GLY A 201 -25.36 -32.66 36.42
CA GLY A 201 -23.99 -32.11 36.45
C GLY A 201 -23.50 -31.83 35.03
N GLU A 202 -23.68 -32.80 34.14
CA GLU A 202 -23.37 -32.67 32.70
C GLU A 202 -24.17 -31.54 32.05
N ALA A 203 -25.49 -31.45 32.27
CA ALA A 203 -26.32 -30.39 31.70
C ALA A 203 -25.95 -28.98 32.22
N THR A 204 -25.58 -28.87 33.50
CA THR A 204 -25.11 -27.60 34.08
C THR A 204 -23.77 -27.20 33.49
N LEU A 205 -22.85 -28.16 33.36
CA LEU A 205 -21.55 -27.96 32.72
C LEU A 205 -21.72 -27.53 31.25
N GLU A 206 -22.57 -28.22 30.50
CA GLU A 206 -22.86 -27.90 29.10
C GLU A 206 -23.42 -26.48 28.95
N ARG A 207 -24.39 -26.10 29.78
CA ARG A 207 -24.95 -24.75 29.77
C ARG A 207 -23.89 -23.68 30.07
N LEU A 208 -23.05 -23.90 31.08
CA LEU A 208 -21.97 -22.96 31.40
C LEU A 208 -20.99 -22.81 30.24
N LEU A 209 -20.68 -23.87 29.51
CA LEU A 209 -19.82 -23.78 28.33
C LEU A 209 -20.48 -22.97 27.22
N GLN A 210 -21.75 -23.20 26.94
CA GLN A 210 -22.51 -22.47 25.92
C GLN A 210 -22.65 -20.97 26.26
N ASP A 211 -22.81 -20.62 27.53
CA ASP A 211 -22.97 -19.23 27.99
C ASP A 211 -21.65 -18.43 27.87
N PHE A 212 -20.49 -19.08 28.02
CA PHE A 212 -19.19 -18.40 28.12
C PHE A 212 -18.24 -18.63 26.94
N LEU A 213 -18.35 -19.76 26.23
CA LEU A 213 -17.44 -20.13 25.15
C LEU A 213 -18.18 -20.29 23.81
N PRO A 214 -17.59 -19.82 22.70
CA PRO A 214 -18.04 -20.19 21.36
C PRO A 214 -18.06 -21.72 21.16
N ALA A 215 -19.04 -22.22 20.39
CA ALA A 215 -19.25 -23.65 20.17
C ALA A 215 -18.04 -24.41 19.57
N HIS A 216 -17.13 -23.71 18.88
CA HIS A 216 -15.92 -24.33 18.31
C HIS A 216 -14.78 -24.52 19.32
N LEU A 217 -14.86 -23.88 20.50
CA LEU A 217 -13.85 -23.96 21.55
C LEU A 217 -14.07 -25.12 22.53
N PHE A 218 -15.11 -25.93 22.37
CA PHE A 218 -15.29 -27.10 23.20
C PHE A 218 -15.95 -28.24 22.43
N GLU A 219 -15.72 -29.47 22.89
CA GLU A 219 -16.40 -30.67 22.44
C GLU A 219 -16.99 -31.40 23.64
N LEU A 220 -18.24 -31.84 23.49
CA LEU A 220 -18.91 -32.68 24.48
C LEU A 220 -18.61 -34.15 24.18
N GLN A 221 -18.45 -34.97 25.23
CA GLN A 221 -18.27 -36.42 25.15
C GLN A 221 -17.12 -36.83 24.21
N SER A 222 -16.00 -36.10 24.27
CA SER A 222 -14.84 -36.31 23.38
C SER A 222 -13.97 -37.49 23.84
N THR A 223 -13.35 -38.18 22.90
CA THR A 223 -12.48 -39.33 23.18
C THR A 223 -11.03 -38.88 23.20
N ILE A 224 -10.33 -39.19 24.29
CA ILE A 224 -8.89 -38.94 24.44
C ILE A 224 -8.15 -40.27 24.25
N ASP A 225 -7.17 -40.29 23.35
CA ASP A 225 -6.44 -41.50 22.99
C ASP A 225 -5.76 -42.16 24.20
N GLY A 226 -6.16 -43.41 24.47
CA GLY A 226 -5.67 -44.20 25.59
C GLY A 226 -6.17 -43.76 26.97
N ALA A 227 -7.08 -42.79 27.07
CA ALA A 227 -7.66 -42.34 28.34
C ALA A 227 -9.18 -42.55 28.45
N GLY A 228 -9.87 -42.70 27.33
CA GLY A 228 -11.32 -42.94 27.26
C GLY A 228 -12.10 -41.68 26.91
N ARG A 229 -13.39 -41.65 27.29
CA ARG A 229 -14.30 -40.55 26.95
C ARG A 229 -14.42 -39.57 28.11
N VAL A 230 -14.06 -38.31 27.88
CA VAL A 230 -14.23 -37.22 28.84
C VAL A 230 -15.54 -36.49 28.56
N ASP A 231 -16.18 -35.95 29.60
CA ASP A 231 -17.46 -35.24 29.43
C ASP A 231 -17.31 -34.01 28.54
N VAL A 232 -16.24 -33.24 28.73
CA VAL A 232 -15.97 -32.03 27.95
C VAL A 232 -14.47 -31.90 27.69
N LEU A 233 -14.15 -31.47 26.48
CA LEU A 233 -12.81 -31.10 26.09
C LEU A 233 -12.80 -29.64 25.57
N VAL A 234 -12.22 -28.73 26.34
CA VAL A 234 -12.07 -27.32 25.93
C VAL A 234 -10.79 -27.17 25.10
N LYS A 235 -10.90 -26.62 23.89
CA LYS A 235 -9.82 -26.54 22.92
C LYS A 235 -9.04 -25.23 23.06
N PHE A 236 -7.72 -25.36 22.99
CA PHE A 236 -6.78 -24.25 22.83
C PHE A 236 -5.90 -24.53 21.59
N PRO A 237 -5.16 -23.54 21.06
CA PRO A 237 -4.39 -23.71 19.82
C PRO A 237 -3.36 -24.85 19.83
N LYS A 238 -2.86 -25.25 21.01
CA LYS A 238 -1.77 -26.25 21.15
C LYS A 238 -2.13 -27.46 22.02
N ALA A 239 -3.23 -27.38 22.76
CA ALA A 239 -3.61 -28.41 23.73
C ALA A 239 -5.10 -28.29 24.04
N SER A 240 -5.66 -29.31 24.68
CA SER A 240 -7.04 -29.27 25.16
C SER A 240 -7.14 -29.51 26.67
N LEU A 241 -8.05 -28.81 27.34
CA LEU A 241 -8.33 -28.95 28.77
C LEU A 241 -9.49 -29.94 28.98
N PRO A 242 -9.24 -31.10 29.59
CA PRO A 242 -10.30 -32.04 29.95
C PRO A 242 -11.09 -31.54 31.16
N ILE A 243 -12.43 -31.63 31.09
CA ILE A 243 -13.35 -31.33 32.19
C ILE A 243 -14.33 -32.50 32.35
N ASP A 244 -14.42 -33.08 33.54
CA ASP A 244 -15.27 -34.24 33.84
C ASP A 244 -16.19 -33.92 35.04
N SER A 245 -17.47 -34.28 34.93
CA SER A 245 -18.55 -33.92 35.85
C SER A 245 -19.20 -35.12 36.53
N LYS A 246 -18.44 -36.19 36.76
CA LYS A 246 -19.04 -37.42 37.27
C LYS A 246 -18.98 -37.49 38.79
N PHE A 247 -20.14 -37.22 39.40
CA PHE A 247 -20.36 -37.15 40.84
C PHE A 247 -21.35 -38.22 41.33
N PRO A 248 -20.96 -39.09 42.29
CA PRO A 248 -21.85 -40.14 42.80
C PRO A 248 -22.76 -39.61 43.91
N ARG A 249 -23.92 -39.09 43.50
CA ARG A 249 -24.96 -38.49 44.36
C ARG A 249 -25.25 -39.27 45.66
N GLU A 250 -25.46 -40.58 45.55
CA GLU A 250 -25.93 -41.42 46.67
C GLU A 250 -24.95 -41.40 47.85
N GLN A 251 -23.65 -41.23 47.57
CA GLN A 251 -22.59 -41.29 48.57
C GLN A 251 -22.44 -39.97 49.34
N VAL A 252 -23.15 -38.91 48.92
CA VAL A 252 -23.00 -37.56 49.48
C VAL A 252 -24.34 -36.97 49.93
N LEU A 253 -25.44 -37.69 49.72
CA LEU A 253 -26.77 -37.31 50.14
C LEU A 253 -26.86 -37.04 51.66
N HIS A 254 -26.20 -37.86 52.46
CA HIS A 254 -26.15 -37.72 53.91
C HIS A 254 -25.45 -36.44 54.39
N LEU A 255 -24.63 -35.80 53.55
CA LEU A 255 -24.01 -34.51 53.86
C LEU A 255 -25.05 -33.38 53.91
N PHE A 256 -26.14 -33.53 53.15
CA PHE A 256 -27.18 -32.50 52.99
C PHE A 256 -28.43 -32.79 53.82
N GLU A 257 -28.75 -34.06 54.05
CA GLU A 257 -30.02 -34.47 54.65
C GLU A 257 -29.92 -34.83 56.14
N SER A 258 -28.71 -34.96 56.69
CA SER A 258 -28.51 -35.36 58.10
C SER A 258 -28.13 -34.17 58.97
N SER A 259 -28.84 -33.99 60.10
CA SER A 259 -28.44 -33.06 61.16
C SER A 259 -27.56 -33.72 62.24
N ASP A 260 -27.44 -35.05 62.23
CA ASP A 260 -26.62 -35.80 63.21
C ASP A 260 -25.10 -35.57 62.96
N PRO A 261 -24.36 -34.99 63.93
CA PRO A 261 -22.93 -34.72 63.79
C PRO A 261 -22.08 -35.96 63.49
N LYS A 262 -22.47 -37.15 63.99
CA LYS A 262 -21.74 -38.40 63.73
C LYS A 262 -21.91 -38.84 62.28
N LYS A 263 -23.16 -38.82 61.77
CA LYS A 263 -23.46 -39.15 60.37
C LYS A 263 -22.85 -38.14 59.40
N LEU A 264 -22.84 -36.86 59.76
CA LEU A 264 -22.15 -35.83 58.96
C LEU A 264 -20.64 -36.06 58.88
N THR A 265 -20.01 -36.46 60.00
CA THR A 265 -18.59 -36.80 60.02
C THR A 265 -18.28 -38.00 59.14
N GLU A 266 -19.11 -39.04 59.21
CA GLU A 266 -18.99 -40.23 58.35
C GLU A 266 -19.20 -39.88 56.87
N ALA A 267 -20.23 -39.11 56.55
CA ALA A 267 -20.50 -38.64 55.19
C ALA A 267 -19.33 -37.84 54.60
N ARG A 268 -18.67 -36.99 55.41
CA ARG A 268 -17.45 -36.28 54.99
C ARG A 268 -16.30 -37.23 54.68
N GLN A 269 -16.11 -38.29 55.47
CA GLN A 269 -15.06 -39.28 55.20
C GLN A 269 -15.33 -40.08 53.92
N ILE A 270 -16.60 -40.41 53.66
CA ILE A 270 -17.02 -41.03 52.41
C ILE A 270 -16.74 -40.09 51.23
N LEU A 271 -17.19 -38.83 51.32
CA LEU A 271 -16.95 -37.81 50.30
C LEU A 271 -15.47 -37.68 49.94
N LYS A 272 -14.59 -37.62 50.94
CA LYS A 272 -13.13 -37.55 50.71
C LYS A 272 -12.61 -38.73 49.91
N LYS A 273 -13.04 -39.96 50.24
CA LYS A 273 -12.63 -41.18 49.52
C LYS A 273 -13.11 -41.16 48.07
N VAL A 274 -14.36 -40.74 47.88
CA VAL A 274 -15.00 -40.60 46.58
C VAL A 274 -14.24 -39.60 45.71
N LEU A 275 -14.02 -38.37 46.20
CA LEU A 275 -13.33 -37.33 45.44
C LEU A 275 -11.92 -37.75 45.05
N ARG A 276 -11.18 -38.46 45.92
CA ARG A 276 -9.87 -39.03 45.55
C ARG A 276 -9.97 -40.07 44.44
N MET A 277 -10.98 -40.94 44.49
CA MET A 277 -11.20 -41.94 43.44
C MET A 277 -11.51 -41.27 42.11
N GLU A 278 -12.37 -40.25 42.12
CA GLU A 278 -12.74 -39.51 40.91
C GLU A 278 -11.58 -38.70 40.37
N ALA A 279 -10.79 -38.06 41.22
CA ALA A 279 -9.57 -37.38 40.81
C ALA A 279 -8.60 -38.34 40.12
N LYS A 280 -8.41 -39.54 40.68
CA LYS A 280 -7.58 -40.59 40.09
C LYS A 280 -8.13 -41.11 38.75
N ARG A 281 -9.45 -41.09 38.55
CA ARG A 281 -10.04 -41.43 37.25
C ARG A 281 -9.80 -40.30 36.25
N ILE A 282 -10.07 -39.06 36.64
CA ILE A 282 -9.95 -37.86 35.80
C ILE A 282 -8.49 -37.63 35.40
N SER A 283 -7.52 -37.92 36.28
CA SER A 283 -6.11 -37.78 35.96
C SER A 283 -5.65 -38.64 34.78
N LYS A 284 -6.39 -39.70 34.42
CA LYS A 284 -6.13 -40.49 33.20
C LYS A 284 -6.29 -39.68 31.92
N TYR A 285 -7.14 -38.65 31.93
CA TYR A 285 -7.34 -37.75 30.80
C TYR A 285 -6.18 -36.76 30.62
N ILE A 286 -5.24 -36.68 31.56
CA ILE A 286 -4.04 -35.83 31.48
C ILE A 286 -2.99 -36.59 30.68
N ARG A 287 -3.01 -36.38 29.37
CA ARG A 287 -2.17 -37.00 28.33
C ARG A 287 -1.57 -35.92 27.41
N PRO A 288 -0.49 -35.26 27.83
CA PRO A 288 0.20 -34.27 27.01
C PRO A 288 0.71 -34.83 25.68
N ASP A 289 1.06 -36.12 25.67
CA ASP A 289 1.42 -36.90 24.49
C ASP A 289 0.25 -37.09 23.50
N ALA A 290 -0.98 -37.07 23.99
CA ALA A 290 -2.21 -37.14 23.20
C ALA A 290 -2.87 -35.75 22.99
N GLY A 291 -2.15 -34.66 23.28
CA GLY A 291 -2.61 -33.29 23.02
C GLY A 291 -3.49 -32.66 24.10
N THR A 292 -3.55 -33.22 25.31
CA THR A 292 -4.21 -32.54 26.44
C THR A 292 -3.24 -31.66 27.24
N MET A 293 -3.76 -30.79 28.09
CA MET A 293 -2.95 -30.05 29.05
C MET A 293 -2.39 -30.96 30.15
N ASN A 294 -1.40 -30.46 30.91
CA ASN A 294 -0.85 -31.09 32.12
C ASN A 294 -1.80 -31.01 33.33
N MET A 295 -3.08 -30.75 33.11
CA MET A 295 -4.09 -30.60 34.15
C MET A 295 -5.47 -30.98 33.62
N ALA A 296 -6.38 -31.31 34.52
CA ALA A 296 -7.80 -31.51 34.23
C ALA A 296 -8.68 -30.87 35.30
N ILE A 297 -9.91 -30.52 34.93
CA ILE A 297 -10.89 -29.94 35.85
C ILE A 297 -11.89 -31.01 36.29
N MET A 298 -12.10 -31.12 37.59
CA MET A 298 -13.20 -31.87 38.18
C MET A 298 -14.36 -30.92 38.45
N PHE A 299 -15.44 -31.02 37.68
CA PHE A 299 -16.61 -30.18 37.91
C PHE A 299 -17.47 -30.72 39.04
N LEU A 300 -17.70 -29.89 40.06
CA LEU A 300 -18.58 -30.18 41.20
C LEU A 300 -19.88 -29.39 41.02
N PRO A 301 -21.05 -30.02 40.85
CA PRO A 301 -22.30 -29.34 40.50
C PRO A 301 -22.94 -28.57 41.67
N SER A 302 -22.22 -28.35 42.77
CA SER A 302 -22.68 -27.65 43.98
C SER A 302 -21.53 -26.92 44.65
N GLU A 303 -21.76 -25.66 45.00
CA GLU A 303 -20.83 -24.84 45.80
C GLU A 303 -20.51 -25.49 47.15
N ILE A 304 -21.51 -26.10 47.80
CA ILE A 304 -21.33 -26.74 49.11
C ILE A 304 -20.32 -27.89 49.02
N LEU A 305 -20.32 -28.65 47.92
CA LEU A 305 -19.36 -29.74 47.71
C LEU A 305 -17.94 -29.21 47.54
N TYR A 306 -17.81 -28.12 46.77
CA TYR A 306 -16.54 -27.44 46.59
C TYR A 306 -16.01 -26.90 47.92
N PHE A 307 -16.84 -26.28 48.75
CA PHE A 307 -16.45 -25.79 50.07
C PHE A 307 -16.03 -26.91 51.04
N GLU A 308 -16.73 -28.04 51.01
CA GLU A 308 -16.37 -29.20 51.84
C GLU A 308 -15.05 -29.84 51.41
N LEU A 309 -14.70 -29.74 50.12
CA LEU A 309 -13.41 -30.16 49.58
C LEU A 309 -12.28 -29.21 50.02
N ILE A 310 -12.40 -27.90 49.75
CA ILE A 310 -11.32 -26.94 50.03
C ILE A 310 -11.05 -26.76 51.53
N ARG A 311 -12.03 -27.07 52.39
CA ARG A 311 -11.84 -27.07 53.85
C ARG A 311 -10.88 -28.18 54.32
N ASP A 312 -10.71 -29.24 53.53
CA ASP A 312 -9.73 -30.29 53.80
C ASP A 312 -8.46 -30.05 52.97
N GLU A 313 -7.47 -29.40 53.60
CA GLU A 313 -6.20 -29.08 52.96
C GLU A 313 -5.47 -30.33 52.42
N HIS A 314 -5.54 -31.46 53.12
CA HIS A 314 -4.91 -32.70 52.66
C HIS A 314 -5.57 -33.24 51.41
N LEU A 315 -6.91 -33.18 51.34
CA LEU A 315 -7.64 -33.58 50.14
C LEU A 315 -7.29 -32.68 48.95
N TRP A 316 -7.24 -31.36 49.16
CA TRP A 316 -6.83 -30.40 48.14
C TRP A 316 -5.43 -30.71 47.59
N GLN A 317 -4.46 -30.93 48.49
CA GLN A 317 -3.09 -31.28 48.12
C GLN A 317 -3.02 -32.63 47.37
N ASP A 318 -3.79 -33.63 47.78
CA ASP A 318 -3.82 -34.93 47.12
C ASP A 318 -4.33 -34.82 45.67
N LEU A 319 -5.37 -34.02 45.44
CA LEU A 319 -5.90 -33.72 44.11
C LEU A 319 -4.89 -32.94 43.26
N GLY A 320 -4.22 -31.95 43.84
CA GLY A 320 -3.17 -31.17 43.18
C GLY A 320 -1.97 -32.03 42.74
N LYS A 321 -1.57 -33.03 43.53
CA LYS A 321 -0.53 -34.01 43.11
C LYS A 321 -0.93 -34.81 41.88
N MET A 322 -2.23 -35.03 41.67
CA MET A 322 -2.77 -35.68 40.46
C MET A 322 -3.02 -34.69 39.32
N GLN A 323 -2.70 -33.40 39.52
CA GLN A 323 -2.98 -32.30 38.58
C GLN A 323 -4.48 -32.17 38.23
N VAL A 324 -5.36 -32.56 39.15
CA VAL A 324 -6.80 -32.43 39.01
C VAL A 324 -7.30 -31.31 39.92
N PHE A 325 -7.92 -30.30 39.32
CA PHE A 325 -8.37 -29.11 40.03
C PHE A 325 -9.90 -29.09 40.09
N PRO A 326 -10.50 -29.08 41.29
CA PRO A 326 -11.94 -29.03 41.42
C PRO A 326 -12.46 -27.62 41.14
N ALA A 327 -13.63 -27.52 40.52
CA ALA A 327 -14.32 -26.25 40.25
C ALA A 327 -15.83 -26.40 40.50
N SER A 328 -16.41 -25.43 41.22
CA SER A 328 -17.86 -25.28 41.35
C SER A 328 -18.46 -24.54 40.15
N PRO A 329 -19.80 -24.40 40.04
CA PRO A 329 -20.42 -23.62 38.96
C PRO A 329 -19.89 -22.19 38.86
N ASN A 330 -19.74 -21.47 39.98
CA ASN A 330 -19.24 -20.10 39.96
C ASN A 330 -17.74 -20.05 39.63
N THR A 331 -16.95 -20.94 40.22
CA THR A 331 -15.51 -21.03 39.93
C THR A 331 -15.28 -21.33 38.45
N LEU A 332 -16.04 -22.28 37.89
CA LEU A 332 -15.93 -22.66 36.49
C LEU A 332 -16.38 -21.53 35.57
N ALA A 333 -17.51 -20.86 35.85
CA ALA A 333 -17.99 -19.71 35.05
C ALA A 333 -16.90 -18.64 34.91
N ILE A 334 -16.22 -18.35 36.01
CA ILE A 334 -15.09 -17.43 36.06
C ILE A 334 -13.90 -17.92 35.21
N MET A 335 -13.55 -19.21 35.32
CA MET A 335 -12.45 -19.81 34.55
C MET A 335 -12.78 -19.75 33.06
N LEU A 336 -13.98 -20.13 32.67
CA LEU A 336 -14.47 -20.06 31.29
C LEU A 336 -14.49 -18.63 30.76
N ARG A 337 -14.90 -17.65 31.57
CA ARG A 337 -14.80 -16.23 31.20
C ARG A 337 -13.37 -15.78 30.95
N SER A 338 -12.44 -16.24 31.78
CA SER A 338 -11.00 -15.96 31.62
C SER A 338 -10.46 -16.59 30.34
N ILE A 339 -10.88 -17.82 30.05
CA ILE A 339 -10.54 -18.54 28.80
C ILE A 339 -11.07 -17.79 27.58
N ALA A 340 -12.33 -17.34 27.61
CA ALA A 340 -12.94 -16.58 26.51
C ALA A 340 -12.17 -15.29 26.22
N ILE A 341 -11.84 -14.52 27.26
CA ILE A 341 -11.06 -13.28 27.13
C ILE A 341 -9.67 -13.60 26.56
N ALA A 342 -8.99 -14.62 27.09
CA ALA A 342 -7.68 -15.02 26.60
C ALA A 342 -7.72 -15.44 25.12
N HIS A 343 -8.79 -16.10 24.69
CA HIS A 343 -9.00 -16.46 23.29
C HIS A 343 -9.19 -15.24 22.39
N ASP A 344 -10.05 -14.29 22.77
CA ASP A 344 -10.26 -13.05 22.01
C ASP A 344 -8.95 -12.26 21.82
N TYR A 345 -8.12 -12.19 22.87
CA TYR A 345 -6.81 -11.56 22.80
C TYR A 345 -5.82 -12.33 21.90
N TYR A 346 -5.85 -13.66 21.94
CA TYR A 346 -5.01 -14.48 21.07
C TYR A 346 -5.34 -14.27 19.59
N GLU A 347 -6.62 -14.28 19.22
CA GLU A 347 -7.08 -14.01 17.85
C GLU A 347 -6.68 -12.60 17.39
N MET A 348 -6.80 -11.61 18.27
CA MET A 348 -6.35 -10.25 17.99
C MET A 348 -4.84 -10.20 17.73
N ALA A 349 -4.03 -10.86 18.56
CA ALA A 349 -2.58 -10.90 18.39
C ALA A 349 -2.18 -11.58 17.07
N ALA A 350 -2.83 -12.71 16.72
CA ALA A 350 -2.60 -13.41 15.46
C ALA A 350 -2.95 -12.54 14.24
N SER A 351 -4.03 -11.76 14.31
CA SER A 351 -4.40 -10.82 13.24
C SER A 351 -3.37 -9.70 13.07
N VAL A 352 -2.78 -9.21 14.16
CA VAL A 352 -1.72 -8.19 14.08
C VAL A 352 -0.44 -8.76 13.47
N GLU A 353 -0.05 -9.99 13.83
CA GLU A 353 1.11 -10.66 13.23
C GLU A 353 0.96 -10.77 11.70
N LYS A 354 -0.21 -11.20 11.23
CA LYS A 354 -0.55 -11.24 9.79
C LYS A 354 -0.50 -9.86 9.13
N THR A 355 -0.84 -8.80 9.87
CA THR A 355 -0.75 -7.42 9.39
C THR A 355 0.71 -6.99 9.23
N ILE A 356 1.58 -7.34 10.19
CA ILE A 356 3.03 -7.09 10.10
C ILE A 356 3.65 -7.82 8.90
N GLU A 357 3.30 -9.10 8.69
CA GLU A 357 3.76 -9.84 7.52
C GLU A 357 3.34 -9.17 6.20
N SER A 358 2.11 -8.65 6.16
CA SER A 358 1.57 -7.95 5.00
C SER A 358 2.30 -6.63 4.75
N LEU A 359 2.65 -5.88 5.81
CA LEU A 359 3.48 -4.68 5.72
C LEU A 359 4.88 -4.99 5.18
N GLN A 360 5.52 -6.07 5.67
CA GLN A 360 6.84 -6.50 5.17
C GLN A 360 6.79 -6.87 3.69
N LYS A 361 5.73 -7.55 3.24
CA LYS A 361 5.52 -7.83 1.81
C LYS A 361 5.36 -6.54 1.01
N ALA A 362 4.57 -5.58 1.49
CA ALA A 362 4.39 -4.28 0.84
C ALA A 362 5.72 -3.52 0.72
N GLN A 363 6.56 -3.52 1.75
CA GLN A 363 7.88 -2.90 1.73
C GLN A 363 8.79 -3.52 0.66
N ARG A 364 8.81 -4.87 0.53
CA ARG A 364 9.57 -5.56 -0.53
C ARG A 364 9.07 -5.19 -1.93
N HIS A 365 7.75 -5.11 -2.12
CA HIS A 365 7.18 -4.68 -3.40
C HIS A 365 7.55 -3.23 -3.74
N PHE A 366 7.56 -2.35 -2.75
CA PHE A 366 7.95 -0.95 -2.94
C PHE A 366 9.43 -0.82 -3.34
N ALA A 367 10.33 -1.56 -2.68
CA ALA A 367 11.75 -1.59 -3.05
C ALA A 367 11.97 -2.11 -4.49
N LEU A 368 11.20 -3.11 -4.93
CA LEU A 368 11.26 -3.60 -6.31
C LEU A 368 10.76 -2.54 -7.30
N PHE A 369 9.70 -1.82 -6.96
CA PHE A 369 9.19 -0.71 -7.76
C PHE A 369 10.23 0.40 -7.89
N GLU A 370 10.85 0.83 -6.80
CA GLU A 370 11.92 1.84 -6.78
C GLU A 370 13.05 1.45 -7.75
N LYS A 371 13.54 0.21 -7.67
CA LYS A 371 14.57 -0.29 -8.58
C LYS A 371 14.17 -0.25 -10.05
N LYS A 372 12.92 -0.61 -10.37
CA LYS A 372 12.41 -0.55 -11.76
C LYS A 372 12.25 0.89 -12.24
N PHE A 373 11.80 1.77 -11.36
CA PHE A 373 11.63 3.19 -11.66
C PHE A 373 12.99 3.87 -11.91
N ASP A 374 14.02 3.53 -11.13
CA ASP A 374 15.38 3.99 -11.36
C ASP A 374 15.94 3.51 -12.71
N ALA A 375 15.65 2.26 -13.10
CA ALA A 375 16.04 1.73 -14.41
C ALA A 375 15.37 2.50 -15.57
N ILE A 376 14.11 2.92 -15.41
CA ILE A 376 13.43 3.80 -16.37
C ILE A 376 14.15 5.15 -16.45
N GLY A 377 14.52 5.73 -15.30
CA GLY A 377 15.30 6.97 -15.24
C GLY A 377 16.63 6.86 -16.00
N GLN A 378 17.36 5.75 -15.84
CA GLN A 378 18.58 5.46 -16.59
C GLN A 378 18.32 5.31 -18.10
N GLY A 379 17.27 4.57 -18.48
CA GLY A 379 16.89 4.40 -19.88
C GLY A 379 16.55 5.73 -20.58
N LEU A 380 15.90 6.65 -19.85
CA LEU A 380 15.61 7.99 -20.35
C LEU A 380 16.88 8.82 -20.54
N GLU A 381 17.91 8.61 -19.70
CA GLU A 381 19.22 9.25 -19.88
C GLU A 381 19.93 8.74 -21.13
N SER A 382 19.99 7.42 -21.30
CA SER A 382 20.59 6.81 -22.50
C SER A 382 19.87 7.23 -23.78
N ALA A 383 18.53 7.32 -23.76
CA ALA A 383 17.75 7.83 -24.89
C ALA A 383 18.09 9.29 -25.22
N ARG A 384 18.31 10.14 -24.20
CA ARG A 384 18.74 11.54 -24.37
C ARG A 384 20.14 11.60 -25.01
N GLU A 385 21.08 10.82 -24.51
CA GLU A 385 22.44 10.75 -25.07
C GLU A 385 22.42 10.32 -26.54
N ALA A 386 21.66 9.27 -26.87
CA ALA A 386 21.48 8.81 -28.24
C ALA A 386 20.88 9.90 -29.14
N TYR A 387 19.87 10.64 -28.66
CA TYR A 387 19.31 11.78 -29.36
C TYR A 387 20.35 12.88 -29.61
N GLN A 388 21.16 13.21 -28.59
CA GLN A 388 22.19 14.26 -28.67
C GLN A 388 23.30 13.89 -29.68
N VAL A 389 23.70 12.62 -29.71
CA VAL A 389 24.62 12.08 -30.72
C VAL A 389 24.01 12.17 -32.12
N ALA A 390 22.78 11.70 -32.29
CA ALA A 390 22.07 11.77 -33.58
C ALA A 390 21.95 13.21 -34.10
N ASN A 391 21.62 14.17 -33.23
CA ASN A 391 21.54 15.58 -33.56
C ASN A 391 22.91 16.16 -34.01
N THR A 392 24.00 15.74 -33.34
CA THR A 392 25.37 16.13 -33.74
C THR A 392 25.73 15.61 -35.13
N HIS A 393 25.37 14.36 -35.44
CA HIS A 393 25.55 13.80 -36.78
C HIS A 393 24.71 14.54 -37.83
N LEU A 394 23.47 14.87 -37.50
CA LEU A 394 22.55 15.59 -38.39
C LEU A 394 23.06 16.99 -38.72
N ASN A 395 23.60 17.71 -37.74
CA ASN A 395 24.26 19.00 -37.93
C ASN A 395 25.52 18.89 -38.82
N ARG A 396 26.36 17.87 -38.62
CA ARG A 396 27.51 17.61 -39.50
C ARG A 396 27.10 17.28 -40.93
N TYR A 397 26.05 16.48 -41.09
CA TYR A 397 25.54 16.09 -42.41
C TYR A 397 24.95 17.29 -43.14
N SER A 398 24.14 18.10 -42.45
CA SER A 398 23.62 19.38 -42.96
C SER A 398 24.75 20.29 -43.43
N GLY A 399 25.77 20.53 -42.60
CA GLY A 399 26.93 21.33 -42.98
C GLY A 399 27.75 20.75 -44.13
N SER A 400 27.81 19.43 -44.27
CA SER A 400 28.50 18.76 -45.39
C SER A 400 27.71 18.85 -46.69
N VAL A 401 26.38 18.71 -46.63
CA VAL A 401 25.48 18.89 -47.78
C VAL A 401 25.58 20.33 -48.28
N VAL A 402 25.52 21.33 -47.40
CA VAL A 402 25.70 22.75 -47.75
C VAL A 402 27.04 23.01 -48.45
N ARG A 403 28.12 22.39 -47.99
CA ARG A 403 29.44 22.46 -48.65
C ARG A 403 29.46 21.82 -50.03
N LEU A 404 28.78 20.69 -50.21
CA LEU A 404 28.71 19.96 -51.49
C LEU A 404 27.83 20.68 -52.51
N THR A 405 26.68 21.24 -52.11
CA THR A 405 25.82 22.04 -53.00
C THR A 405 26.37 23.44 -53.26
N GLY A 406 27.11 24.02 -52.32
CA GLY A 406 27.84 25.29 -52.51
C GLY A 406 28.94 25.18 -53.57
N ASN A 407 29.79 24.16 -53.48
CA ASN A 407 30.90 23.97 -54.43
C ASN A 407 30.46 23.53 -55.84
N GLN A 408 29.26 22.94 -56.00
CA GLN A 408 28.75 22.58 -57.33
C GLN A 408 28.21 23.77 -58.12
N LEU A 409 27.88 24.88 -57.46
CA LEU A 409 27.45 26.12 -58.14
C LEU A 409 28.67 26.90 -58.67
N GLU A 410 29.77 26.99 -57.91
CA GLU A 410 31.01 27.65 -58.35
C GLU A 410 31.70 26.89 -59.51
N ASN A 411 31.69 25.56 -59.51
CA ASN A 411 32.32 24.78 -60.59
C ASN A 411 31.56 24.83 -61.93
N LYS A 412 30.28 25.20 -61.96
CA LYS A 412 29.52 25.37 -63.21
C LYS A 412 29.76 26.73 -63.87
N GLU A 413 30.06 27.77 -63.09
CA GLU A 413 30.40 29.10 -63.62
C GLU A 413 31.81 29.16 -64.21
N GLN A 414 32.77 28.41 -63.65
CA GLN A 414 34.13 28.33 -64.22
C GLN A 414 34.24 27.46 -65.49
N ALA A 415 33.38 26.44 -65.64
CA ALA A 415 33.37 25.61 -66.85
C ALA A 415 32.69 26.28 -68.06
N SER A 416 31.83 27.29 -67.83
CA SER A 416 31.11 28.00 -68.90
C SER A 416 31.85 29.24 -69.42
N SER A 417 32.99 29.61 -68.83
CA SER A 417 33.83 30.74 -69.27
C SER A 417 35.08 30.31 -70.08
N SER A 418 35.22 29.01 -70.36
CA SER A 418 36.39 28.44 -71.07
C SER A 418 36.05 27.72 -72.39
N ILE A 419 34.88 27.99 -72.99
CA ILE A 419 34.50 27.58 -74.36
C ILE A 419 34.02 28.83 -75.07
#